data_AF-A0AAW0ITH0-F1
#
_entry.id   AF-A0AAW0ITH0-F1
#
_cell.length_a   1.000
_cell.length_b   1.000
_cell.length_c   1.000
_cell.angle_alpha   90.00
_cell.angle_beta   90.00
_cell.angle_gamma   90.00
#
_symmetry.space_group_name_H-M   'P 1'
#
loop_
_entity.id
_entity.type
_entity.pdbx_description
1 polymer ?
#
loop_
_entity_poly.entity_id
_entity_poly.type
_entity_poly.pdbx_seq_one_letter_code
_entity_poly.pdbx_strand_id
1 'polypeptide(L)' 'MPFHPQFTHESNFYLDRERTVKVPMMHHELQTTPYFLDEELSCTVVELKYTGNASAVFILPDQGRMQEVEASLQPETLKK' A
#
# COMPACT_ATOMS: atom_id res chain seq x y z
N MET A 1 14.83 -4.20 -3.62
CA MET A 1 15.01 -5.57 -4.15
C MET A 1 13.71 -5.94 -4.85
N PRO A 2 13.75 -6.55 -6.05
CA PRO A 2 12.52 -6.95 -6.73
C PRO A 2 11.83 -8.10 -5.98
N PHE A 3 10.51 -8.18 -6.10
CA PHE A 3 9.74 -9.34 -5.64
C PHE A 3 10.19 -10.59 -6.39
N HIS A 4 10.33 -11.71 -5.67
CA HIS A 4 10.67 -12.97 -6.32
C HIS A 4 9.39 -13.58 -6.94
N PRO A 5 9.35 -13.86 -8.26
CA PRO A 5 8.12 -14.32 -8.93
C PRO A 5 7.50 -15.57 -8.31
N GLN A 6 8.33 -16.48 -7.77
CA GLN A 6 7.89 -17.72 -7.10
C GLN A 6 6.99 -17.49 -5.88
N PHE A 7 7.02 -16.29 -5.28
CA PHE A 7 6.17 -15.94 -4.14
C PHE A 7 4.91 -15.16 -4.57
N THR A 8 4.65 -15.04 -5.88
CA THR A 8 3.42 -14.46 -6.41
C THR A 8 2.36 -15.56 -6.54
N HIS A 9 1.21 -15.38 -5.90
CA HIS A 9 0.13 -16.35 -5.93
C HIS A 9 -1.24 -15.68 -5.96
N GLU A 10 -2.24 -16.39 -6.49
CA GLU A 10 -3.61 -15.89 -6.55
C GLU A 10 -4.19 -15.70 -5.14
N SER A 11 -4.57 -14.47 -4.82
CA SER A 11 -5.16 -14.08 -3.53
C SER A 11 -6.42 -13.23 -3.72
N ASN A 12 -7.19 -13.10 -2.65
CA ASN A 12 -8.42 -12.29 -2.66
C ASN A 12 -8.07 -10.80 -2.55
N PHE A 13 -8.63 -10.00 -3.46
CA PHE A 13 -8.68 -8.54 -3.34
C PHE A 13 -10.14 -8.09 -3.15
N TYR A 14 -10.40 -7.39 -2.07
CA TYR A 14 -11.74 -6.94 -1.70
C TYR A 14 -12.03 -5.59 -2.36
N LEU A 15 -12.98 -5.56 -3.31
CA LEU A 15 -13.41 -4.32 -3.96
C LEU A 15 -14.33 -3.52 -3.03
N ASP A 16 -15.11 -4.23 -2.22
CA ASP A 16 -15.93 -3.72 -1.13
C ASP A 16 -16.27 -4.86 -0.14
N ARG A 17 -17.28 -4.67 0.71
CA ARG A 17 -17.70 -5.64 1.73
C ARG A 17 -18.27 -6.94 1.16
N GLU A 18 -18.78 -6.92 -0.06
CA GLU A 18 -19.51 -8.05 -0.67
C GLU A 18 -18.77 -8.64 -1.86
N ARG A 19 -18.02 -7.82 -2.61
CA ARG A 19 -17.36 -8.20 -3.86
C ARG A 19 -15.88 -8.43 -3.67
N THR A 20 -15.42 -9.61 -4.11
CA THR A 20 -14.02 -10.01 -4.09
C THR A 20 -13.60 -10.51 -5.47
N VAL A 21 -12.38 -10.20 -5.87
CA VAL A 21 -11.75 -10.73 -7.08
C VAL A 21 -10.45 -11.45 -6.75
N LYS A 22 -10.02 -12.34 -7.63
CA LYS A 22 -8.71 -13.00 -7.55
C LYS A 22 -7.68 -12.16 -8.30
N VAL A 23 -6.54 -11.91 -7.64
CA VAL A 23 -5.41 -11.19 -8.23
C VAL A 23 -4.10 -11.93 -7.93
N PRO A 24 -3.11 -11.87 -8.82
CA PRO A 24 -1.77 -12.36 -8.53
C PRO A 24 -1.09 -11.42 -7.50
N MET A 25 -1.12 -11.81 -6.23
CA MET A 25 -0.58 -11.03 -5.12
C MET A 25 0.90 -11.35 -4.92
N MET A 26 1.74 -10.32 -4.89
CA MET A 26 3.18 -10.45 -4.65
C MET A 26 3.49 -10.48 -3.16
N HIS A 27 4.43 -11.33 -2.74
CA HIS A 27 4.88 -11.44 -1.35
C HIS A 27 6.39 -11.26 -1.25
N HIS A 28 6.82 -10.65 -0.14
CA HIS A 28 8.24 -10.44 0.16
C HIS A 28 8.53 -10.96 1.57
N GLU A 29 9.05 -12.19 1.68
CA GLU A 29 9.29 -12.84 2.98
C GLU A 29 10.60 -12.42 3.65
N LEU A 30 11.51 -11.77 2.92
CA LEU A 30 12.90 -11.57 3.35
C LEU A 30 13.19 -10.21 3.99
N GLN A 31 12.20 -9.32 4.13
CA GLN A 31 12.46 -8.00 4.72
C GLN A 31 11.21 -7.35 5.32
N THR A 32 11.35 -6.82 6.53
CA THR A 32 10.38 -5.88 7.11
C THR A 32 10.45 -4.58 6.31
N THR A 33 9.43 -4.30 5.51
CA THR A 33 9.32 -2.99 4.87
C THR A 33 8.86 -2.01 5.95
N PRO A 34 9.57 -0.89 6.18
CA PRO A 34 9.09 0.12 7.11
C PRO A 34 7.72 0.61 6.63
N TYR A 35 6.73 0.45 7.49
CA TYR A 35 5.40 1.00 7.31
C TYR A 35 5.15 1.99 8.44
N PHE A 36 4.35 3.00 8.15
CA PHE A 36 3.91 3.98 9.14
C PHE A 36 2.39 3.97 9.17
N LEU A 37 1.82 3.99 10.38
CA LEU A 37 0.40 4.20 10.59
C LEU A 37 0.17 5.70 10.77
N ASP A 38 -0.48 6.32 9.80
CA ASP A 38 -0.92 7.71 9.95
C ASP A 38 -2.25 7.69 10.73
N GLU A 39 -2.17 7.87 12.04
CA GLU A 39 -3.34 7.93 12.93
C GLU A 39 -4.24 9.15 12.62
N GLU A 40 -3.67 10.23 12.10
CA GLU A 40 -4.41 11.46 11.73
C GLU A 40 -5.26 11.23 10.48
N LEU A 41 -4.72 10.49 9.51
CA LEU A 41 -5.41 10.17 8.25
C LEU A 41 -6.11 8.80 8.27
N SER A 42 -5.94 8.02 9.34
CA SER A 42 -6.47 6.66 9.47
C SER A 42 -6.06 5.78 8.28
N CYS A 43 -4.76 5.72 7.99
CA CYS A 43 -4.22 4.92 6.89
C CYS A 43 -2.86 4.31 7.20
N THR A 44 -2.57 3.18 6.56
CA THR A 44 -1.25 2.55 6.57
C THR A 44 -0.48 2.98 5.33
N VAL A 45 0.75 3.48 5.52
CA VAL A 45 1.62 3.95 4.44
C VAL A 45 2.86 3.06 4.35
N VAL A 46 3.21 2.66 3.13
CA VAL A 46 4.40 1.88 2.80
C VAL A 46 5.18 2.56 1.68
N GLU A 47 6.48 2.78 1.87
CA GLU A 47 7.37 3.31 0.83
C GLU A 47 8.24 2.19 0.24
N LEU A 48 8.19 2.02 -1.08
CA LEU A 48 9.08 1.13 -1.84
C LEU A 48 10.05 1.93 -2.68
N LYS A 49 11.35 1.78 -2.41
CA LYS A 49 12.43 2.45 -3.15
C LYS A 49 12.76 1.70 -4.44
N TYR A 50 12.82 2.42 -5.56
CA TYR A 50 13.30 1.88 -6.84
C TYR A 50 14.82 1.99 -6.96
N THR A 51 15.37 1.30 -7.96
CA THR A 51 16.74 1.54 -8.40
C THR A 51 16.86 2.96 -8.95
N GLY A 52 17.66 3.81 -8.30
CA GLY A 52 17.81 5.23 -8.62
C GLY A 52 17.27 6.11 -7.49
N ASN A 53 16.69 7.26 -7.84
CA ASN A 53 16.29 8.30 -6.88
C ASN A 53 14.76 8.40 -6.71
N ALA A 54 14.01 7.40 -7.18
CA ALA A 54 12.55 7.39 -7.13
C ALA A 54 12.05 6.37 -6.11
N SER A 55 10.90 6.65 -5.50
CA SER A 55 10.15 5.72 -4.68
C SER A 55 8.66 5.74 -5.05
N ALA A 56 7.98 4.63 -4.76
CA ALA A 56 6.53 4.55 -4.77
C ALA A 56 6.01 4.55 -3.34
N VAL A 57 4.98 5.36 -3.09
CA VAL A 57 4.26 5.39 -1.82
C VAL A 57 2.92 4.69 -2.02
N PHE A 58 2.66 3.66 -1.21
CA PHE A 58 1.40 2.93 -1.17
C PHE A 58 0.65 3.33 0.09
N ILE A 59 -0.61 3.72 -0.09
CA ILE A 59 -1.47 4.18 1.00
C ILE A 59 -2.68 3.26 1.04
N LEU A 60 -2.88 2.60 2.18
CA LEU A 60 -4.02 1.74 2.45
C LEU A 60 -4.89 2.41 3.53
N PRO A 61 -5.99 3.06 3.14
CA PRO A 61 -6.94 3.65 4.07
C PRO A 61 -7.63 2.60 4.93
N ASP A 62 -7.98 3.00 6.15
CA ASP A 62 -8.88 2.22 6.99
C ASP A 62 -10.26 2.11 6.34
N GLN A 63 -11.02 1.11 6.77
CA GLN A 63 -12.30 0.79 6.17
C GLN A 63 -13.25 2.00 6.19
N GLY A 64 -13.70 2.43 5.00
CA GLY A 64 -14.62 3.55 4.83
C GLY A 64 -13.97 4.94 4.82
N ARG A 65 -12.64 5.04 4.97
CA ARG A 65 -11.89 6.31 5.05
C ARG A 65 -11.29 6.77 3.72
N MET A 66 -11.47 6.01 2.63
CA MET A 66 -10.88 6.27 1.30
C MET A 66 -11.02 7.72 0.86
N GLN A 67 -12.24 8.26 0.86
CA GLN A 67 -12.51 9.62 0.37
C GLN A 67 -11.84 10.70 1.23
N GLU A 68 -11.75 10.50 2.54
CA GLU A 68 -11.11 11.44 3.46
C GLU A 68 -9.59 11.44 3.27
N VAL A 69 -9.01 10.25 3.11
CA VAL A 69 -7.60 10.11 2.76
C VAL A 69 -7.32 10.81 1.44
N GLU A 70 -8.07 10.51 0.37
CA GLU A 70 -7.90 11.15 -0.94
C GLU A 70 -8.01 12.68 -0.89
N ALA A 71 -8.96 13.22 -0.12
CA ALA A 71 -9.13 14.67 0.04
C ALA A 71 -7.98 15.34 0.82
N SER A 72 -7.32 14.59 1.72
CA SER A 72 -6.20 15.06 2.54
C SER A 72 -4.84 14.99 1.81
N LEU A 73 -4.76 14.25 0.71
CA LEU A 73 -3.53 14.09 -0.06
C LEU A 73 -3.17 15.39 -0.77
N GLN A 74 -2.26 16.13 -0.16
CA GLN A 74 -1.61 17.31 -0.75
C GLN A 74 -0.11 17.03 -0.92
N PRO A 75 0.59 17.72 -1.84
CA PRO A 75 2.03 17.59 -2.01
C PRO A 75 2.83 17.78 -0.71
N GLU A 76 2.31 18.58 0.21
CA GLU A 76 2.86 18.85 1.54
C GLU A 76 2.70 17.65 2.48
N THR A 77 1.57 16.94 2.41
CA THR A 77 1.26 15.74 3.21
C THR A 77 2.18 14.55 2.86
N LEU A 78 2.70 14.53 1.62
CA LEU A 78 3.61 13.49 1.12
C LEU A 78 5.10 13.72 1.47
N LYS A 79 5.44 14.83 2.12
CA LYS A 79 6.83 15.21 2.45
C LYS A 79 7.23 14.95 3.91
N LYS A 80 6.43 14.20 4.68
CA LYS A 80 6.75 13.86 6.09
C LYS A 80 8.06 13.08 6.19
#